data_AF-A0A9D7Q104-F1
#
_entry.id   AF-A0A9D7Q104-F1
#
_cell.length_a   1.000
_cell.length_b   1.000
_cell.length_c   1.000
_cell.angle_alpha   90.00
_cell.angle_beta   90.00
_cell.angle_gamma   90.00
#
_symmetry.space_group_name_H-M   'P 1'
#
loop_
_entity.id
_entity.type
_entity.pdbx_description
1 polymer ?
#
loop_
_entity_poly.entity_id
_entity_poly.type
_entity_poly.pdbx_seq_one_letter_code
_entity_poly.pdbx_strand_id
1 'polypeptide(L)'
;MKVILATLLLVGVVFFTFNGCKSDDSPTNPATPSTKTMIMGHFGVDFSEGKVGDPETALPNEKIDGETIAWCPNGSGGGWMTGIWFRSREDKLYRIGPGDLATITAIDTTKWSADVCATALKPGDIWAAKALDGYVVFKVTAVATDSAGIANGVNWPATVEYKFSTTTKFN
;
A
#
# COMPACT_ATOMS: atom_id res chain seq x y z
N MET A 1 -39.28 46.32 64.15
CA MET A 1 -39.99 45.10 64.58
C MET A 1 -40.46 44.35 63.34
N LYS A 2 -39.94 43.13 63.11
CA LYS A 2 -40.42 42.06 62.19
C LYS A 2 -40.58 42.44 60.69
N VAL A 3 -40.29 41.65 59.65
CA VAL A 3 -39.81 40.29 59.31
C VAL A 3 -39.65 40.41 57.76
N ILE A 4 -38.45 40.37 57.17
CA ILE A 4 -37.77 39.23 56.52
C ILE A 4 -38.55 38.56 55.34
N LEU A 5 -37.89 38.57 54.16
CA LEU A 5 -37.88 37.61 53.02
C LEU A 5 -39.22 37.26 52.34
N ALA A 6 -39.28 36.86 51.08
CA ALA A 6 -38.38 36.81 49.93
C ALA A 6 -39.23 36.36 48.73
N THR A 7 -38.89 36.85 47.54
CA THR A 7 -39.35 36.22 46.29
C THR A 7 -38.11 35.95 45.42
N LEU A 8 -37.60 34.72 45.53
CA LEU A 8 -36.62 34.11 44.62
C LEU A 8 -37.29 33.93 43.24
N LEU A 9 -36.71 34.42 42.15
CA LEU A 9 -35.65 33.82 41.33
C LEU A 9 -36.22 33.00 40.16
N LEU A 10 -36.03 33.51 38.95
CA LEU A 10 -35.71 32.66 37.80
C LEU A 10 -34.79 33.46 36.85
N VAL A 11 -33.49 33.26 37.02
CA VAL A 11 -32.44 33.83 36.16
C VAL A 11 -32.17 32.84 35.05
N GLY A 12 -32.70 33.11 33.86
CA GLY A 12 -32.29 32.44 32.63
C GLY A 12 -31.13 33.22 32.01
N VAL A 13 -29.93 32.65 32.02
CA VAL A 13 -28.78 33.19 31.30
C VAL A 13 -28.23 32.11 30.40
N VAL A 14 -28.44 32.31 29.10
CA VAL A 14 -27.75 31.62 28.01
C VAL A 14 -26.37 32.24 27.88
N PHE A 15 -25.32 31.45 28.07
CA PHE A 15 -23.96 31.81 27.68
C PHE A 15 -23.44 30.79 26.66
N PHE A 16 -23.36 31.22 25.41
CA PHE A 16 -22.43 30.63 24.44
C PHE A 16 -21.03 31.15 24.75
N THR A 17 -20.07 30.25 24.99
CA THR A 17 -18.65 30.54 24.74
C THR A 17 -18.00 29.30 24.12
N PHE A 18 -17.34 29.52 22.99
CA PHE A 18 -16.42 28.58 22.36
C PHE A 18 -15.03 28.68 23.03
N ASN A 19 -14.23 27.63 22.79
CA ASN A 19 -12.77 27.50 22.93
C ASN A 19 -12.19 26.92 24.23
N GLY A 20 -11.56 25.75 24.05
CA GLY A 20 -10.61 25.15 24.97
C GLY A 20 -10.18 23.77 24.49
N CYS A 21 -9.37 23.69 23.42
CA CYS A 21 -8.55 22.51 23.15
C CYS A 21 -7.78 22.17 24.43
N LYS A 22 -8.03 20.99 25.00
CA LYS A 22 -7.12 20.36 25.95
C LYS A 22 -6.49 19.18 25.26
N SER A 23 -5.21 19.31 25.01
CA SER A 23 -4.31 18.27 24.54
C SER A 23 -4.27 17.16 25.59
N ASP A 24 -4.80 15.99 25.24
CA ASP A 24 -4.34 14.73 25.81
C ASP A 24 -3.61 13.98 24.69
N ASP A 25 -2.39 14.45 24.41
CA ASP A 25 -1.38 13.67 23.68
C ASP A 25 -1.01 12.46 24.55
N SER A 26 -1.84 11.41 24.49
CA SER A 26 -1.33 10.07 24.70
C SER A 26 -0.51 9.73 23.46
N PRO A 27 0.75 9.27 23.59
CA PRO A 27 1.44 8.69 22.45
C PRO A 27 0.66 7.43 22.11
N THR A 28 -0.22 7.52 21.11
CA THR A 28 -0.71 6.35 20.41
C THR A 28 0.53 5.58 20.02
N ASN A 29 0.62 4.35 20.54
CA ASN A 29 1.55 3.32 20.09
C ASN A 29 1.89 3.53 18.60
N PRO A 30 3.15 3.38 18.15
CA PRO A 30 3.46 3.50 16.73
C PRO A 30 2.45 2.64 15.99
N ALA A 31 1.59 3.30 15.20
CA ALA A 31 0.51 2.65 14.50
C ALA A 31 1.18 1.57 13.67
N THR A 32 0.93 0.30 14.01
CA THR A 32 1.41 -0.85 13.24
C THR A 32 1.08 -0.57 11.77
N PRO A 33 1.99 -0.85 10.81
CA PRO A 33 1.75 -0.46 9.43
C PRO A 33 0.49 -1.16 9.03
N SER A 34 -0.54 -0.41 8.65
CA SER A 34 -1.80 -1.03 8.26
C SER A 34 -1.54 -1.81 6.98
N THR A 35 -1.35 -3.12 7.14
CA THR A 35 -1.23 -4.03 6.02
C THR A 35 -2.55 -3.97 5.25
N LYS A 36 -2.44 -3.62 3.96
CA LYS A 36 -3.57 -3.55 3.03
C LYS A 36 -3.50 -4.72 2.07
N THR A 37 -4.63 -5.06 1.45
CA THR A 37 -4.71 -6.10 0.41
C THR A 37 -5.10 -5.50 -0.91
N MET A 38 -4.57 -6.02 -2.02
CA MET A 38 -4.86 -5.55 -3.37
C MET A 38 -4.75 -6.69 -4.38
N ILE A 39 -5.51 -6.61 -5.48
CA ILE A 39 -5.29 -7.42 -6.69
C ILE A 39 -4.64 -6.53 -7.72
N MET A 40 -3.31 -6.63 -7.87
CA MET A 40 -2.55 -5.88 -8.87
C MET A 40 -2.90 -6.34 -10.29
N GLY A 41 -2.76 -5.46 -11.26
CA GLY A 41 -3.08 -5.73 -12.66
C GLY A 41 -2.23 -4.92 -13.65
N HIS A 42 -2.43 -5.19 -14.94
CA HIS A 42 -1.67 -4.57 -16.03
C HIS A 42 -1.88 -3.05 -16.20
N PHE A 43 -3.07 -2.54 -15.88
CA PHE A 43 -3.45 -1.13 -16.15
C PHE A 43 -3.02 -0.16 -15.05
N GLY A 44 -1.98 -0.52 -14.32
CA GLY A 44 -1.35 0.31 -13.31
C GLY A 44 -1.87 0.06 -11.90
N VAL A 45 -0.97 0.29 -10.94
CA VAL A 45 -1.19 0.19 -9.51
C VAL A 45 -0.71 1.48 -8.86
N ASP A 46 -1.51 2.00 -7.94
CA ASP A 46 -1.16 3.09 -7.01
C ASP A 46 -1.28 2.52 -5.59
N PHE A 47 -0.14 2.27 -4.94
CA PHE A 47 -0.13 1.66 -3.61
C PHE A 47 -0.52 2.64 -2.51
N SER A 48 -0.21 3.93 -2.67
CA SER A 48 -0.50 4.94 -1.66
C SER A 48 -2.01 5.16 -1.55
N GLU A 49 -2.71 5.25 -2.69
CA GLU A 49 -4.16 5.35 -2.76
C GLU A 49 -4.88 3.99 -2.67
N GLY A 50 -4.16 2.88 -2.89
CA GLY A 50 -4.73 1.54 -2.89
C GLY A 50 -5.64 1.27 -4.09
N LYS A 51 -5.26 1.79 -5.26
CA LYS A 51 -6.04 1.71 -6.50
C LYS A 51 -5.32 0.88 -7.55
N VAL A 52 -6.13 0.28 -8.41
CA VAL A 52 -5.67 -0.50 -9.56
C VAL A 52 -6.52 -0.09 -10.74
N GLY A 53 -5.89 0.14 -11.89
CA GLY A 53 -6.59 0.46 -13.13
C GLY A 53 -7.19 -0.79 -13.78
N ASP A 54 -8.08 -0.56 -14.73
CA ASP A 54 -8.66 -1.59 -15.58
C ASP A 54 -8.64 -1.15 -17.06
N PRO A 55 -9.08 -1.99 -18.03
CA PRO A 55 -9.01 -1.64 -19.45
C PRO A 55 -9.80 -0.38 -19.85
N GLU A 56 -10.83 -0.03 -19.09
CA GLU A 56 -11.72 1.11 -19.36
C GLU A 56 -11.31 2.34 -18.56
N THR A 57 -10.70 2.13 -17.38
CA THR A 57 -10.34 3.17 -16.41
C THR A 57 -8.88 3.04 -15.94
N ALA A 58 -7.98 2.88 -16.90
CA ALA A 58 -6.54 2.84 -16.62
C ALA A 58 -6.10 4.03 -15.76
N LEU A 59 -5.19 3.81 -14.82
CA LEU A 59 -4.72 4.89 -13.97
C LEU A 59 -3.95 5.93 -14.79
N PRO A 60 -4.02 7.22 -14.43
CA PRO A 60 -3.18 8.24 -15.04
C PRO A 60 -1.69 7.90 -14.86
N ASN A 61 -0.87 8.17 -15.87
CA ASN A 61 0.55 7.79 -15.89
C ASN A 61 1.34 8.30 -14.67
N GLU A 62 0.99 9.49 -14.20
CA GLU A 62 1.57 10.17 -13.03
C GLU A 62 1.17 9.56 -11.68
N LYS A 63 0.31 8.52 -11.69
CA LYS A 63 -0.12 7.77 -10.50
C LYS A 63 0.30 6.31 -10.51
N ILE A 64 0.93 5.83 -11.58
CA ILE A 64 1.27 4.41 -11.72
C ILE A 64 2.62 4.14 -11.06
N ASP A 65 2.61 3.46 -9.93
CA ASP A 65 3.82 2.93 -9.26
C ASP A 65 4.41 1.73 -10.00
N GLY A 66 3.56 1.00 -10.70
CA GLY A 66 3.93 -0.17 -11.49
C GLY A 66 2.71 -0.95 -11.93
N GLU A 67 2.95 -2.13 -12.49
CA GLU A 67 1.92 -3.00 -13.05
C GLU A 67 2.39 -4.46 -13.09
N THR A 68 1.45 -5.38 -13.26
CA THR A 68 1.77 -6.78 -13.58
C THR A 68 1.83 -7.01 -15.08
N ILE A 69 2.72 -7.92 -15.50
CA ILE A 69 2.97 -8.25 -16.90
C ILE A 69 3.37 -9.72 -17.05
N ALA A 70 3.13 -10.29 -18.23
CA ALA A 70 3.51 -11.67 -18.57
C ALA A 70 4.84 -11.79 -19.33
N TRP A 71 5.67 -10.75 -19.28
CA TRP A 71 7.04 -10.76 -19.75
C TRP A 71 7.91 -10.04 -18.72
N CYS A 72 9.23 -10.14 -18.86
CA CYS A 72 10.14 -9.41 -18.00
C CYS A 72 10.85 -8.28 -18.76
N PRO A 73 10.70 -7.01 -18.35
CA PRO A 73 11.31 -5.84 -18.98
C PRO A 73 12.65 -5.48 -18.33
N ASN A 74 12.83 -5.88 -17.08
CA ASN A 74 13.96 -5.54 -16.22
C ASN A 74 14.94 -6.72 -16.26
N GLY A 75 15.62 -6.92 -17.40
CA GLY A 75 16.62 -7.98 -17.59
C GLY A 75 16.67 -8.55 -19.02
N SER A 76 17.34 -9.70 -19.18
CA SER A 76 17.53 -10.38 -20.47
C SER A 76 16.58 -11.56 -20.73
N GLY A 77 15.55 -11.72 -19.89
CA GLY A 77 14.68 -12.90 -19.87
C GLY A 77 13.71 -12.99 -21.06
N GLY A 78 13.86 -14.05 -21.87
CA GLY A 78 12.80 -14.55 -22.74
C GLY A 78 11.84 -15.44 -21.95
N GLY A 79 10.54 -15.14 -21.98
CA GLY A 79 9.57 -15.88 -21.16
C GLY A 79 8.15 -15.39 -21.27
N TRP A 80 7.74 -14.93 -22.46
CA TRP A 80 6.35 -14.53 -22.72
C TRP A 80 5.38 -15.61 -22.22
N MET A 81 4.48 -15.23 -21.32
CA MET A 81 3.43 -16.08 -20.73
C MET A 81 3.95 -17.25 -19.88
N THR A 82 5.22 -17.25 -19.46
CA THR A 82 5.78 -18.29 -18.58
C THR A 82 5.66 -17.97 -17.09
N GLY A 83 5.24 -16.75 -16.77
CA GLY A 83 5.04 -16.25 -15.42
C GLY A 83 4.41 -14.87 -15.42
N ILE A 84 4.16 -14.33 -14.23
CA ILE A 84 3.73 -12.96 -14.02
C ILE A 84 4.83 -12.25 -13.24
N TRP A 85 5.26 -11.08 -13.72
CA TRP A 85 6.22 -10.21 -13.07
C TRP A 85 5.57 -8.90 -12.67
N PHE A 86 6.18 -8.21 -11.70
CA PHE A 86 5.86 -6.83 -11.40
C PHE A 86 6.87 -5.91 -12.10
N ARG A 87 6.40 -4.95 -12.87
CA ARG A 87 7.20 -3.87 -13.45
C ARG A 87 7.00 -2.62 -12.62
N SER A 88 8.02 -2.22 -11.86
CA SER A 88 8.04 -0.92 -11.20
C SER A 88 8.21 0.18 -12.26
N ARG A 89 7.53 1.31 -12.08
CA ARG A 89 7.66 2.50 -12.92
C ARG A 89 9.02 3.19 -12.78
N GLU A 90 9.62 3.07 -11.59
CA GLU A 90 10.88 3.72 -11.20
C GLU A 90 12.11 2.84 -11.47
N ASP A 91 11.92 1.67 -12.11
CA ASP A 91 12.96 0.65 -12.36
C ASP A 91 13.75 0.25 -11.09
N LYS A 92 13.09 0.36 -9.93
CA LYS A 92 13.65 0.06 -8.61
C LYS A 92 12.79 -1.00 -7.95
N LEU A 93 13.23 -2.24 -8.10
CA LEU A 93 12.57 -3.43 -7.58
C LEU A 93 13.63 -4.41 -7.09
N TYR A 94 13.39 -5.10 -5.98
CA TYR A 94 14.14 -6.30 -5.64
C TYR A 94 13.29 -7.28 -4.84
N ARG A 95 13.66 -8.55 -4.92
CA ARG A 95 13.07 -9.62 -4.13
C ARG A 95 13.75 -9.67 -2.77
N ILE A 96 12.96 -9.53 -1.70
CA ILE A 96 13.41 -9.80 -0.33
C ILE A 96 13.49 -11.32 -0.10
N GLY A 97 12.56 -12.06 -0.69
CA GLY A 97 12.44 -13.52 -0.55
C GLY A 97 11.20 -13.90 0.26
N PRO A 98 11.04 -15.19 0.60
CA PRO A 98 9.89 -15.65 1.36
C PRO A 98 9.96 -15.15 2.81
N GLY A 99 8.82 -14.83 3.41
CA GLY A 99 8.77 -14.42 4.81
C GLY A 99 7.43 -13.89 5.30
N ASP A 100 7.48 -13.22 6.45
CA ASP A 100 6.34 -12.48 7.02
C ASP A 100 6.48 -10.99 6.68
N LEU A 101 5.42 -10.43 6.09
CA LEU A 101 5.38 -9.00 5.76
C LEU A 101 5.43 -8.15 7.03
N ALA A 102 4.89 -8.64 8.15
CA ALA A 102 4.86 -7.93 9.42
C ALA A 102 6.27 -7.57 9.92
N THR A 103 7.26 -8.44 9.69
CA THR A 103 8.64 -8.25 10.16
C THR A 103 9.43 -7.22 9.35
N ILE A 104 8.90 -6.80 8.19
CA ILE A 104 9.57 -5.81 7.35
C ILE A 104 9.27 -4.40 7.88
N THR A 105 10.31 -3.76 8.41
CA THR A 105 10.26 -2.40 9.00
C THR A 105 11.03 -1.37 8.16
N ALA A 106 11.84 -1.80 7.21
CA ALA A 106 12.55 -0.91 6.30
C ALA A 106 12.93 -1.59 4.97
N ILE A 107 13.15 -0.77 3.95
CA ILE A 107 13.76 -1.14 2.67
C ILE A 107 15.25 -0.81 2.68
N ASP A 108 16.03 -1.70 2.08
CA ASP A 108 17.44 -1.48 1.78
C ASP A 108 17.59 -0.97 0.34
N THR A 109 17.80 0.33 0.20
CA THR A 109 17.91 0.98 -1.11
C THR A 109 19.19 0.65 -1.87
N THR A 110 20.12 -0.09 -1.25
CA THR A 110 21.33 -0.57 -1.95
C THR A 110 21.09 -1.84 -2.75
N LYS A 111 19.92 -2.47 -2.57
CA LYS A 111 19.57 -3.76 -3.19
C LYS A 111 18.72 -3.65 -4.45
N TRP A 112 18.45 -2.45 -4.95
CA TRP A 112 17.71 -2.27 -6.20
C TRP A 112 18.35 -3.09 -7.32
N SER A 113 17.55 -3.91 -7.98
CA SER A 113 18.01 -4.75 -9.09
C SER A 113 17.37 -4.31 -10.39
N ALA A 114 18.21 -4.08 -11.40
CA ALA A 114 17.78 -3.89 -12.78
C ALA A 114 17.46 -5.24 -13.47
N ASP A 115 17.86 -6.38 -12.89
CA ASP A 115 17.47 -7.72 -13.37
C ASP A 115 16.75 -8.52 -12.28
N VAL A 116 15.44 -8.72 -12.46
CA VAL A 116 14.62 -9.60 -11.61
C VAL A 116 13.98 -10.75 -12.39
N CYS A 117 14.33 -10.90 -13.67
CA CYS A 117 13.64 -11.80 -14.59
C CYS A 117 13.74 -13.26 -14.20
N ALA A 118 14.79 -13.65 -13.48
CA ALA A 118 14.96 -15.01 -12.99
C ALA A 118 13.88 -15.45 -11.99
N THR A 119 13.07 -14.53 -11.43
CA THR A 119 12.01 -14.87 -10.47
C THR A 119 10.70 -14.17 -10.79
N ALA A 120 9.74 -14.91 -11.36
CA ALA A 120 8.34 -14.48 -11.43
C ALA A 120 7.72 -14.37 -10.03
N LEU A 121 6.63 -13.61 -9.92
CA LEU A 121 5.84 -13.51 -8.70
C LEU A 121 5.34 -14.90 -8.28
N LYS A 122 5.51 -15.22 -7.00
CA LYS A 122 5.15 -16.51 -6.42
C LYS A 122 4.55 -16.30 -5.03
N PRO A 123 3.48 -17.03 -4.65
CA PRO A 123 2.90 -16.94 -3.31
C PRO A 123 3.96 -17.15 -2.21
N GLY A 124 3.91 -16.30 -1.20
CA GLY A 124 4.84 -16.27 -0.06
C GLY A 124 6.04 -15.34 -0.24
N ASP A 125 6.41 -14.98 -1.47
CA ASP A 125 7.53 -14.07 -1.71
C ASP A 125 7.18 -12.62 -1.39
N ILE A 126 8.15 -11.93 -0.79
CA ILE A 126 8.11 -10.51 -0.49
C ILE A 126 9.02 -9.76 -1.45
N TRP A 127 8.51 -8.65 -1.96
CA TRP A 127 9.18 -7.74 -2.88
C TRP A 127 9.17 -6.33 -2.32
N ALA A 128 10.18 -5.56 -2.68
CA ALA A 128 10.29 -4.15 -2.38
C ALA A 128 10.37 -3.35 -3.68
N ALA A 129 9.59 -2.29 -3.80
CA ALA A 129 9.61 -1.40 -4.95
C ALA A 129 9.61 0.08 -4.55
N LYS A 130 10.21 0.92 -5.40
CA LYS A 130 9.97 2.36 -5.36
C LYS A 130 8.63 2.66 -6.04
N ALA A 131 7.75 3.33 -5.29
CA ALA A 131 6.53 3.96 -5.80
C ALA A 131 6.84 5.42 -6.20
N LEU A 132 5.99 6.07 -7.00
CA LEU A 132 6.21 7.45 -7.43
C LEU A 132 6.31 8.39 -6.22
N ASP A 133 5.45 8.20 -5.23
CA ASP A 133 5.32 9.03 -4.04
C ASP A 133 5.86 8.38 -2.76
N GLY A 134 6.56 7.24 -2.87
CA GLY A 134 7.05 6.54 -1.69
C GLY A 134 7.72 5.21 -1.98
N TYR A 135 7.48 4.24 -1.12
CA TYR A 135 8.03 2.90 -1.16
C TYR A 135 6.96 1.91 -0.75
N VAL A 136 7.01 0.73 -1.35
CA VAL A 136 6.11 -0.36 -1.03
C VAL A 136 6.91 -1.63 -0.75
N VAL A 137 6.48 -2.37 0.27
CA VAL A 137 6.79 -3.79 0.40
C VAL A 137 5.50 -4.58 0.24
N PHE A 138 5.50 -5.58 -0.63
CA PHE A 138 4.33 -6.40 -0.88
C PHE A 138 4.70 -7.88 -0.84
N LYS A 139 3.83 -8.66 -0.20
CA LYS A 139 3.87 -10.11 -0.16
C LYS A 139 2.84 -10.64 -1.14
N VAL A 140 3.28 -11.49 -2.06
CA VAL A 140 2.36 -12.18 -2.98
C VAL A 140 1.60 -13.23 -2.18
N THR A 141 0.28 -13.13 -2.16
CA THR A 141 -0.60 -14.11 -1.48
C THR A 141 -1.23 -15.07 -2.47
N ALA A 142 -1.52 -14.58 -3.68
CA ALA A 142 -1.92 -15.41 -4.81
C ALA A 142 -1.42 -14.78 -6.12
N VAL A 143 -1.15 -15.61 -7.11
CA VAL A 143 -0.88 -15.18 -8.48
C VAL A 143 -1.69 -16.07 -9.38
N ALA A 144 -2.37 -15.49 -10.37
CA ALA A 144 -3.07 -16.29 -11.36
C ALA A 144 -2.04 -17.20 -12.04
N THR A 145 -2.12 -18.48 -11.69
CA THR A 145 -1.38 -19.56 -12.32
C THR A 145 -2.40 -20.54 -12.82
N ASP A 146 -2.05 -21.27 -13.86
CA ASP A 146 -2.40 -22.67 -13.82
C ASP A 146 -1.13 -23.53 -13.98
N SER A 147 -1.28 -24.79 -13.59
CA SER A 147 -0.30 -25.87 -13.69
C SER A 147 -0.17 -26.46 -15.10
N ALA A 148 -0.81 -25.85 -16.11
CA ALA A 148 -0.74 -26.20 -17.53
C ALA A 148 -0.05 -25.12 -18.38
N GLY A 149 0.39 -24.02 -17.76
CA GLY A 149 1.24 -23.05 -18.41
C GLY A 149 0.54 -21.94 -19.16
N ILE A 150 -0.82 -21.85 -19.21
CA ILE A 150 -1.54 -20.61 -19.53
C ILE A 150 -2.99 -20.65 -19.00
N ALA A 151 -3.26 -19.88 -17.94
CA ALA A 151 -4.49 -19.12 -17.80
C ALA A 151 -4.13 -17.75 -17.20
N ASN A 152 -3.56 -16.88 -18.04
CA ASN A 152 -3.41 -15.48 -17.72
C ASN A 152 -4.80 -14.88 -17.59
N GLY A 153 -5.29 -14.79 -16.35
CA GLY A 153 -6.47 -13.99 -16.06
C GLY A 153 -6.34 -12.64 -16.77
N VAL A 154 -7.46 -12.10 -17.23
CA VAL A 154 -7.48 -10.80 -17.92
C VAL A 154 -6.63 -9.82 -17.11
N ASN A 155 -5.56 -9.32 -17.72
CA ASN A 155 -4.61 -8.34 -17.13
C ASN A 155 -3.62 -8.87 -16.09
N TRP A 156 -3.29 -10.16 -16.10
CA TRP A 156 -2.21 -10.76 -15.31
C TRP A 156 -2.31 -10.50 -13.81
N PRO A 157 -3.41 -10.90 -13.14
CA PRO A 157 -3.65 -10.48 -11.77
C PRO A 157 -2.73 -11.19 -10.77
N ALA A 158 -2.28 -10.43 -9.76
CA ALA A 158 -1.60 -10.95 -8.58
C ALA A 158 -2.20 -10.33 -7.31
N THR A 159 -2.66 -11.17 -6.39
CA THR A 159 -3.14 -10.73 -5.08
C THR A 159 -1.96 -10.56 -4.13
N VAL A 160 -1.93 -9.43 -3.44
CA VAL A 160 -0.87 -9.08 -2.50
C VAL A 160 -1.42 -8.54 -1.20
N GLU A 161 -0.65 -8.76 -0.14
CA GLU A 161 -0.66 -7.92 1.06
C GLU A 161 0.47 -6.91 0.92
N TYR A 162 0.28 -5.66 1.34
CA TYR A 162 1.31 -4.65 1.20
C TYR A 162 1.33 -3.63 2.33
N LYS A 163 2.50 -2.99 2.49
CA LYS A 163 2.70 -1.81 3.32
C LYS A 163 3.28 -0.72 2.41
N PHE A 164 2.73 0.48 2.53
CA PHE A 164 3.23 1.67 1.84
C PHE A 164 3.80 2.67 2.86
N SER A 165 4.84 3.39 2.46
CA SER A 165 5.40 4.51 3.23
C SER A 165 5.99 5.55 2.29
N THR A 166 5.88 6.84 2.66
CA THR A 166 6.56 7.93 1.95
C THR A 166 8.07 7.96 2.23
N THR A 167 8.54 7.13 3.17
CA THR A 167 9.96 6.97 3.52
C THR A 167 10.39 5.51 3.38
N THR A 168 11.67 5.21 3.56
CA THR A 168 12.18 3.83 3.51
C THR A 168 11.80 2.99 4.73
N LYS A 169 11.10 3.58 5.73
CA LYS A 169 10.68 2.91 6.97
C LYS A 169 9.17 2.65 6.96
N PHE A 170 8.77 1.47 7.42
CA PHE A 170 7.38 1.06 7.58
C PHE A 170 7.08 0.96 9.07
N ASN A 171 6.29 1.91 9.56
CA ASN A 171 5.83 1.99 10.96
C ASN A 171 4.54 1.25 11.12
#